data_AF-A0A2G6LIP4-F1
#
_entry.id   AF-A0A2G6LIP4-F1
#
_cell.length_a   1.000
_cell.length_b   1.000
_cell.length_c   1.000
_cell.angle_alpha   90.00
_cell.angle_beta   90.00
_cell.angle_gamma   90.00
#
_symmetry.space_group_name_H-M   'P 1'
#
loop_
_entity.id
_entity.type
_entity.pdbx_description
1 polymer ?
#
loop_
_entity_poly.entity_id
_entity_poly.type
_entity_poly.pdbx_seq_one_letter_code
_entity_poly.pdbx_strand_id
1 'polypeptide(L)' 'MLDPFTGSSTTGIASNVLNRKFIGIDKEIKFLQLSQSRYEDLQIKGRKQEFKEQFNRLLNKSLL' A
#
# COMPACT_ATOMS: atom_id res chain seq x y z
N MET A 1 -5.15 -8.53 -7.39
CA MET A 1 -3.97 -9.09 -6.70
C MET A 1 -4.46 -9.94 -5.55
N LEU A 2 -3.98 -11.17 -5.42
CA LEU A 2 -4.26 -12.06 -4.30
C LEU A 2 -2.93 -12.35 -3.59
N ASP A 3 -2.91 -12.19 -2.27
CA ASP A 3 -1.74 -12.46 -1.43
C ASP A 3 -2.17 -13.30 -0.22
N PRO A 4 -1.90 -14.63 -0.21
CA PRO A 4 -2.35 -15.52 0.86
C PRO A 4 -1.51 -15.43 2.15
N PHE A 5 -0.46 -14.60 2.18
CA PHE A 5 0.41 -14.37 3.34
C PHE A 5 0.72 -12.87 3.46
N THR A 6 -0.34 -12.07 3.54
CA THR A 6 -0.23 -10.63 3.28
C THR A 6 0.59 -9.87 4.34
N GLY A 7 0.74 -10.42 5.54
CA GLY A 7 1.39 -9.75 6.66
C GLY A 7 0.80 -8.35 6.86
N SER A 8 1.67 -7.34 6.94
CA SER A 8 1.28 -5.93 7.06
C SER A 8 0.72 -5.30 5.76
N SER A 9 0.38 -6.10 4.76
CA SER A 9 -0.22 -5.72 3.48
C SER A 9 0.59 -4.76 2.63
N THR A 10 1.92 -4.88 2.58
CA THR A 10 2.74 -4.10 1.63
C THR A 10 2.25 -4.25 0.18
N THR A 11 1.91 -5.48 -0.25
CA THR A 11 1.29 -5.75 -1.56
C THR A 11 -0.06 -5.03 -1.72
N GLY A 12 -0.86 -4.99 -0.66
CA GLY A 12 -2.18 -4.33 -0.64
C GLY A 12 -2.10 -2.81 -0.70
N ILE A 13 -1.16 -2.23 0.04
CA ILE A 13 -0.87 -0.80 0.03
C ILE A 13 -0.42 -0.36 -1.36
N ALA A 14 0.55 -1.05 -1.96
CA ALA A 14 0.99 -0.77 -3.32
C ALA A 14 -0.18 -0.91 -4.33
N SER A 15 -0.99 -1.97 -4.20
CA SER A 15 -2.17 -2.16 -5.05
C SER A 15 -3.17 -1.01 -4.94
N ASN A 16 -3.45 -0.53 -3.72
CA ASN A 16 -4.35 0.60 -3.45
C ASN A 16 -3.84 1.92 -4.05
N VAL A 17 -2.54 2.21 -3.94
CA VAL A 17 -1.92 3.40 -4.58
C VAL A 17 -2.01 3.31 -6.10
N LEU A 18 -1.81 2.12 -6.67
CA LEU A 18 -1.88 1.86 -8.11
C LEU A 18 -3.31 1.62 -8.64
N ASN A 19 -4.35 1.86 -7.83
CA ASN A 19 -5.76 1.64 -8.18
C ASN A 19 -6.07 0.21 -8.67
N ARG A 20 -5.42 -0.80 -8.09
CA ARG A 20 -5.66 -2.23 -8.35
C ARG A 20 -6.48 -2.84 -7.22
N LYS A 21 -7.41 -3.74 -7.57
CA LYS A 21 -8.14 -4.55 -6.58
C LYS A 21 -7.18 -5.52 -5.88
N PHE A 22 -7.35 -5.68 -4.57
CA PHE A 22 -6.50 -6.50 -3.71
C PHE A 22 -7.32 -7.32 -2.72
N ILE A 23 -6.91 -8.57 -2.50
CA ILE A 23 -7.38 -9.45 -1.43
C ILE A 23 -6.13 -10.00 -0.74
N GLY A 24 -6.06 -9.84 0.59
CA GLY A 24 -4.96 -10.32 1.42
C GLY A 24 -5.50 -11.20 2.54
N ILE A 25 -4.81 -12.31 2.81
CA ILE A 25 -5.14 -13.24 3.90
C ILE A 25 -3.91 -13.36 4.80
N ASP A 26 -4.13 -13.30 6.10
CA ASP A 26 -3.13 -13.63 7.10
C ASP A 26 -3.80 -14.28 8.31
N LYS A 27 -3.08 -15.14 9.04
CA LYS A 27 -3.58 -15.79 10.26
C LYS A 27 -3.35 -14.91 11.50
N GLU A 28 -2.35 -14.04 11.46
CA GLU A 28 -1.96 -13.19 12.58
C GLU A 28 -2.82 -11.92 12.61
N ILE A 29 -3.75 -11.85 13.57
CA ILE A 29 -4.68 -10.72 13.70
C ILE A 29 -3.95 -9.37 13.81
N LYS A 30 -2.82 -9.33 14.52
CA LYS A 30 -1.99 -8.12 14.65
C LYS A 30 -1.57 -7.54 13.29
N PHE A 31 -1.32 -8.40 12.31
CA PHE A 31 -0.95 -7.97 10.97
C PHE A 31 -2.17 -7.46 10.21
N LEU A 32 -3.34 -8.10 10.35
CA LEU A 32 -4.59 -7.61 9.76
C LEU A 32 -4.98 -6.22 10.31
N GLN A 33 -4.85 -6.00 11.62
CA GLN A 33 -5.10 -4.70 12.25
C GLN A 33 -4.14 -3.62 11.75
N LEU A 34 -2.84 -3.94 11.67
CA LEU A 34 -1.84 -3.04 11.10
C LEU A 34 -2.16 -2.72 9.64
N SER A 35 -2.54 -3.72 8.84
CA SER A 35 -2.93 -3.56 7.44
C SER A 35 -4.14 -2.65 7.26
N GLN A 36 -5.15 -2.79 8.11
CA GLN A 36 -6.32 -1.91 8.13
C GLN A 36 -5.92 -0.46 8.45
N SER A 37 -5.14 -0.25 9.51
CA SER A 37 -4.68 1.09 9.90
C SER A 37 -3.88 1.76 8.77
N ARG A 38 -2.95 1.04 8.15
CA ARG A 38 -2.18 1.54 6.97
C ARG A 38 -3.08 1.86 5.78
N TYR A 39 -4.16 1.11 5.58
CA TYR A 39 -5.10 1.36 4.49
C TYR A 39 -5.93 2.64 4.75
N GLU A 40 -6.46 2.80 5.96
CA GLU A 40 -7.22 3.97 6.40
C GLU A 40 -6.38 5.24 6.34
N ASP A 41 -5.13 5.14 6.80
CA ASP A 41 -4.09 6.15 6.68
C ASP A 41 -4.00 6.67 5.24
N LEU A 42 -3.92 5.79 4.25
CA LEU A 42 -3.88 6.17 2.84
C LEU A 42 -5.19 6.74 2.26
N GLN A 43 -6.34 6.59 2.93
CA GLN A 43 -7.59 7.19 2.45
C GLN A 43 -7.72 8.67 2.83
N ILE A 44 -6.83 9.19 3.68
CA ILE A 44 -6.79 10.63 3.96
C ILE A 44 -6.54 11.40 2.66
N LYS A 45 -7.33 12.45 2.43
CA LYS A 45 -7.29 13.27 1.21
C LYS A 45 -5.86 13.75 0.95
N GLY A 46 -5.36 13.54 -0.26
CA GLY A 46 -4.02 13.95 -0.70
C GLY A 46 -2.93 12.89 -0.48
N ARG A 47 -3.07 12.00 0.49
CA ARG A 47 -1.98 11.10 0.90
C ARG A 47 -1.53 10.09 -0.17
N LYS A 48 -2.47 9.50 -0.89
CA LYS A 48 -2.16 8.64 -2.06
C LYS A 48 -1.39 9.39 -3.14
N GLN A 49 -1.72 10.67 -3.33
CA GLN A 49 -1.09 11.51 -4.35
C GLN A 49 0.33 11.87 -3.92
N GLU A 50 0.54 12.24 -2.67
CA GLU A 50 1.87 12.46 -2.08
C GLU A 50 2.78 11.22 -2.23
N PHE A 51 2.25 10.02 -1.98
CA PHE A 51 2.99 8.76 -2.19
C PHE A 51 3.42 8.57 -3.65
N LYS A 52 2.53 8.87 -4.61
CA LYS A 52 2.86 8.81 -6.04
C LYS A 52 3.93 9.81 -6.42
N GLU A 53 3.85 11.04 -5.91
CA GLU A 53 4.83 12.09 -6.16
C GLU A 53 6.21 11.73 -5.62
N GLN A 54 6.27 11.21 -4.39
CA GLN A 54 7.51 10.72 -3.80
C GLN A 54 8.12 9.59 -4.62
N PHE A 55 7.29 8.62 -5.05
CA PHE A 55 7.74 7.51 -5.89
C PHE A 55 8.27 7.98 -7.25
N ASN A 56 7.53 8.87 -7.93
CA ASN A 56 7.96 9.44 -9.21
C ASN A 56 9.26 10.22 -9.07
N ARG A 57 9.44 10.96 -7.97
CA ARG A 57 10.69 11.67 -7.67
C ARG A 57 11.87 10.71 -7.55
N LEU A 58 11.68 9.54 -6.93
CA LEU A 58 12.73 8.52 -6.82
C LEU A 58 13.11 7.94 -8.19
N LEU A 59 12.12 7.62 -9.03
CA LEU A 59 12.35 7.13 -10.39
C LEU A 59 13.07 8.16 -11.27
N ASN A 60 12.69 9.43 -11.17
CA ASN A 60 13.31 10.49 -11.95
C ASN A 60 14.73 10.84 -11.45
N LYS A 61 15.04 10.58 -10.17
CA LYS A 61 16.38 10.75 -9.61
C LYS A 61 17.35 9.63 -10.01
N SER A 62 16.87 8.44 -10.37
CA SER A 62 17.72 7.35 -10.88
C SER A 62 18.05 7.47 -12.37
N LEU A 63 17.43 8.42 -13.07
CA LEU A 63 17.63 8.68 -14.50
C LEU A 63 18.56 9.88 -14.77
N LEU A 64 19.11 10.48 -13.71
CA LEU A 64 20.17 11.50 -13.71
C LEU A 64 21.43 10.90 -13.08
#